data_AF-A0A3D4AME2-F1
#
_entry.id   AF-A0A3D4AME2-F1
#
_cell.length_a   1.000
_cell.length_b   1.000
_cell.length_c   1.000
_cell.angle_alpha   90.00
_cell.angle_beta   90.00
_cell.angle_gamma   90.00
#
_symmetry.space_group_name_H-M   'P 1'
#
loop_
_entity.id
_entity.type
_entity.pdbx_description
1 polymer ?
#
loop_
_entity_poly.entity_id
_entity_poly.type
_entity_poly.pdbx_seq_one_letter_code
_entity_poly.pdbx_strand_id
1 'polypeptide(L)'
;MEENNNQQLIDMAHGMQEEIKMKILEMIQQAASPYDILYEVANFLEDVSAERGYAQHIIDNIHTIYGIALKEKKPLEDEIKDMEDRAERIRKSLESGKFSDEENARMDFAIKAHERKIKQLKELL
;
A
#
# COMPACT_ATOMS: atom_id res chain seq x y z
N MET A 1 -14.96 -31.93 24.99
CA MET A 1 -14.73 -30.47 24.90
C MET A 1 -13.65 -30.12 23.88
N GLU A 2 -12.63 -30.96 23.65
CA GLU A 2 -11.59 -30.73 22.63
C GLU A 2 -12.09 -30.89 21.18
N GLU A 3 -12.96 -31.86 20.88
CA GLU A 3 -13.51 -32.06 19.52
C GLU A 3 -14.31 -30.87 18.98
N ASN A 4 -15.04 -30.17 19.87
CA ASN A 4 -15.86 -29.02 19.49
C ASN A 4 -14.98 -27.79 19.15
N ASN A 5 -13.79 -27.71 19.74
CA ASN A 5 -12.82 -26.65 19.50
C ASN A 5 -12.07 -26.86 18.18
N ASN A 6 -11.73 -28.12 17.86
CA ASN A 6 -11.10 -28.47 16.59
C ASN A 6 -12.04 -28.27 15.39
N GLN A 7 -13.33 -28.59 15.53
CA GLN A 7 -14.30 -28.35 14.46
C GLN A 7 -14.49 -26.84 14.19
N GLN A 8 -14.56 -26.02 15.24
CA GLN A 8 -14.60 -24.56 15.10
C GLN A 8 -13.33 -23.98 14.44
N LEU A 9 -12.15 -24.52 14.76
CA LEU A 9 -10.90 -24.12 14.12
C LEU A 9 -10.84 -24.52 12.64
N ILE A 10 -11.37 -25.70 12.29
CA ILE A 10 -11.47 -26.17 10.90
C ILE A 10 -12.44 -25.29 10.10
N ASP A 11 -13.61 -24.98 10.67
CA ASP A 11 -14.63 -24.15 10.01
C ASP A 11 -14.15 -22.69 9.87
N MET A 12 -13.43 -22.13 10.86
CA MET A 12 -12.78 -20.81 10.75
C MET A 12 -11.64 -20.78 9.74
N ALA A 13 -10.75 -21.79 9.75
CA ALA A 13 -9.62 -21.86 8.83
C ALA A 13 -10.08 -22.04 7.38
N HIS A 14 -11.16 -22.78 7.14
CA HIS A 14 -11.78 -22.88 5.83
C HIS A 14 -12.44 -21.56 5.40
N GLY A 15 -13.07 -20.82 6.31
CA GLY A 15 -13.64 -19.51 5.99
C GLY A 15 -12.62 -18.51 5.46
N MET A 16 -11.52 -18.30 6.20
CA MET A 16 -10.49 -17.31 5.85
C MET A 16 -9.70 -17.67 4.58
N GLN A 17 -9.35 -18.95 4.42
CA GLN A 17 -8.67 -19.42 3.22
C GLN A 17 -9.58 -19.37 1.98
N GLU A 18 -10.88 -19.61 2.15
CA GLU A 18 -11.84 -19.49 1.06
C GLU A 18 -12.07 -18.02 0.68
N GLU A 19 -12.12 -17.13 1.66
CA GLU A 19 -12.27 -15.69 1.44
C GLU A 19 -11.15 -15.13 0.55
N ILE A 20 -9.88 -15.41 0.87
CA ILE A 20 -8.76 -14.91 0.05
C ILE A 20 -8.74 -15.55 -1.34
N LYS A 21 -9.11 -16.83 -1.49
CA LYS A 21 -9.21 -17.48 -2.81
C LYS A 21 -10.28 -16.80 -3.67
N MET A 22 -11.45 -16.56 -3.10
CA MET A 22 -12.56 -15.89 -3.80
C MET A 22 -12.19 -14.45 -4.16
N LYS A 23 -11.49 -13.76 -3.25
CA LYS A 23 -10.98 -12.40 -3.49
C LYS A 23 -9.98 -12.36 -4.65
N ILE A 24 -8.99 -13.26 -4.66
CA ILE A 24 -8.01 -13.36 -5.76
C ILE A 24 -8.72 -13.68 -7.09
N LEU A 25 -9.68 -14.62 -7.08
CA LEU A 25 -10.45 -14.96 -8.28
C LEU A 25 -11.22 -13.74 -8.82
N GLU A 26 -11.87 -12.98 -7.94
CA GLU A 26 -12.57 -11.75 -8.30
C GLU A 26 -11.60 -10.71 -8.90
N MET A 27 -10.45 -10.49 -8.26
CA MET A 27 -9.43 -9.55 -8.77
C MET A 27 -8.92 -9.95 -10.15
N ILE A 28 -8.70 -11.24 -10.40
CA ILE A 28 -8.32 -11.75 -11.72
C ILE A 28 -9.44 -11.51 -12.75
N GLN A 29 -10.70 -11.77 -12.39
CA GLN A 29 -11.85 -11.52 -13.26
C GLN A 29 -12.02 -10.03 -13.59
N GLN A 30 -11.65 -9.16 -12.65
CA GLN A 30 -11.65 -7.70 -12.82
C GLN A 30 -10.38 -7.17 -13.52
N ALA A 31 -9.47 -8.05 -13.94
CA ALA A 31 -8.18 -7.69 -14.52
C ALA A 31 -7.35 -6.74 -13.65
N ALA A 32 -7.40 -6.93 -12.33
CA ALA A 32 -6.51 -6.25 -11.38
C ALA A 32 -5.04 -6.53 -11.75
N SER A 33 -4.15 -5.59 -11.46
CA SER A 33 -2.74 -5.80 -11.77
C SER A 33 -2.16 -6.92 -10.89
N PRO A 34 -1.16 -7.67 -11.37
CA PRO A 34 -0.47 -8.67 -10.55
C PRO A 34 0.09 -8.09 -9.24
N TYR A 35 0.49 -6.81 -9.23
CA TYR A 35 0.98 -6.12 -8.04
C TYR A 35 -0.11 -5.85 -7.01
N ASP A 36 -1.30 -5.46 -7.47
CA ASP A 36 -2.45 -5.27 -6.58
C ASP A 36 -2.83 -6.61 -5.93
N ILE A 37 -2.82 -7.70 -6.70
CA ILE A 37 -3.09 -9.06 -6.18
C ILE A 37 -2.02 -9.48 -5.17
N LEU A 38 -0.73 -9.26 -5.46
CA LEU A 38 0.35 -9.56 -4.51
C LEU A 38 0.21 -8.78 -3.22
N TYR A 39 -0.17 -7.50 -3.31
CA TYR A 39 -0.37 -6.66 -2.14
C TYR A 39 -1.60 -7.09 -1.32
N GLU A 40 -2.70 -7.47 -1.97
CA GLU A 40 -3.88 -8.04 -1.28
C GLU A 40 -3.52 -9.31 -0.51
N VAL A 41 -2.76 -10.23 -1.14
CA VAL A 41 -2.26 -11.44 -0.46
C VAL A 41 -1.36 -11.07 0.72
N ALA A 42 -0.53 -10.04 0.58
CA ALA A 42 0.32 -9.59 1.66
C ALA A 42 -0.48 -9.01 2.85
N ASN A 43 -1.54 -8.25 2.58
CA ASN A 43 -2.45 -7.77 3.63
C ASN A 43 -3.14 -8.94 4.35
N PHE A 44 -3.65 -9.91 3.59
CA PHE A 44 -4.23 -11.13 4.18
C PHE A 44 -3.21 -11.85 5.06
N LEU A 45 -1.97 -12.01 4.60
CA LEU A 45 -0.91 -12.67 5.37
C LEU A 45 -0.56 -11.89 6.64
N GLU A 46 -0.47 -10.57 6.59
CA GLU A 46 -0.28 -9.71 7.76
C GLU A 46 -1.38 -9.92 8.80
N ASP A 47 -2.64 -9.94 8.36
CA ASP A 47 -3.81 -10.12 9.23
C ASP A 47 -3.84 -11.49 9.91
N VAL A 48 -3.53 -12.57 9.18
CA VAL A 48 -3.55 -13.93 9.75
C VAL A 48 -2.30 -14.30 10.55
N SER A 49 -1.16 -13.68 10.28
CA SER A 49 0.10 -13.94 10.99
C SER A 49 0.33 -13.01 12.19
N ALA A 50 -0.45 -11.93 12.30
CA ALA A 50 -0.21 -10.84 13.25
C ALA A 50 1.18 -10.17 13.11
N GLU A 51 1.83 -10.32 11.95
CA GLU A 51 3.12 -9.69 11.63
C GLU A 51 2.91 -8.28 11.06
N ARG A 52 2.64 -7.33 11.96
CA ARG A 52 2.39 -5.93 11.57
C ARG A 52 3.52 -5.36 10.71
N GLY A 53 3.17 -4.79 9.57
CA GLY A 53 4.08 -4.17 8.62
C GLY A 53 4.54 -5.08 7.48
N TYR A 54 4.16 -6.37 7.46
CA TYR A 54 4.51 -7.27 6.35
C TYR A 54 4.00 -6.75 5.00
N ALA A 55 2.74 -6.33 4.91
CA ALA A 55 2.18 -5.77 3.68
C ALA A 55 2.92 -4.51 3.25
N GLN A 56 3.24 -3.62 4.20
CA GLN A 56 4.01 -2.41 3.93
C GLN A 56 5.39 -2.74 3.32
N HIS A 57 6.09 -3.74 3.88
CA HIS A 57 7.37 -4.18 3.32
C HIS A 57 7.23 -4.72 1.89
N ILE A 58 6.13 -5.42 1.57
CA ILE A 58 5.88 -5.93 0.22
C ILE A 58 5.64 -4.78 -0.76
N ILE A 59 4.78 -3.81 -0.44
CA ILE A 59 4.50 -2.69 -1.36
C ILE A 59 5.72 -1.79 -1.58
N ASP A 60 6.53 -1.56 -0.53
CA ASP A 60 7.78 -0.80 -0.64
C ASP A 60 8.76 -1.48 -1.61
N ASN A 61 8.85 -2.81 -1.57
CA ASN A 61 9.65 -3.59 -2.51
C ASN A 61 9.05 -3.59 -3.93
N ILE A 62 7.71 -3.60 -4.05
CA ILE A 62 7.04 -3.47 -5.34
C ILE A 62 7.41 -2.14 -6.01
N HIS A 63 7.32 -1.03 -5.30
CA HIS A 63 7.69 0.28 -5.82
C HIS A 63 9.19 0.38 -6.10
N THR A 64 10.04 -0.14 -5.21
CA THR A 64 11.50 -0.02 -5.35
C THR A 64 12.05 -0.90 -6.48
N ILE A 65 11.67 -2.17 -6.53
CA ILE A 65 12.24 -3.13 -7.47
C ILE A 65 11.49 -3.09 -8.79
N TYR A 66 10.18 -3.33 -8.79
CA TYR A 66 9.42 -3.36 -10.04
C TYR A 66 9.23 -1.94 -10.58
N GLY A 67 8.80 -0.99 -9.75
CA GLY A 67 8.58 0.40 -10.19
C GLY A 67 9.87 1.12 -10.62
N ILE A 68 10.84 1.25 -9.72
CA ILE A 68 12.03 2.09 -9.97
C ILE A 68 13.12 1.35 -10.73
N ALA A 69 13.51 0.15 -10.30
CA ALA A 69 14.65 -0.56 -10.89
C ALA A 69 14.30 -1.19 -12.24
N LEU A 70 13.13 -1.82 -12.36
CA LEU A 70 12.66 -2.46 -13.59
C LEU A 70 11.81 -1.54 -14.47
N LYS A 71 11.44 -0.35 -13.98
CA LYS A 71 10.64 0.65 -14.71
C LYS A 71 9.27 0.12 -15.14
N GLU A 72 8.68 -0.72 -14.32
CA GLU A 72 7.35 -1.24 -14.55
C GLU A 72 6.32 -0.12 -14.33
N LYS A 73 5.50 0.10 -15.36
CA LYS A 73 4.64 1.28 -15.45
C LYS A 73 3.67 1.42 -14.27
N LYS A 74 2.89 0.37 -13.95
CA LYS A 74 1.85 0.43 -12.92
C LYS A 74 2.41 0.71 -11.52
N PRO A 75 3.40 -0.04 -10.98
CA PRO A 75 4.01 0.27 -9.69
C PRO A 75 4.63 1.67 -9.62
N LEU A 76 5.19 2.15 -10.72
CA LEU A 76 5.79 3.48 -10.79
C LEU A 76 4.70 4.58 -10.77
N GLU A 77 3.61 4.40 -11.51
CA GLU A 77 2.43 5.30 -11.48
C GLU A 77 1.76 5.31 -10.11
N ASP A 78 1.66 4.16 -9.43
CA ASP A 78 1.09 4.07 -8.08
C ASP A 78 1.93 4.84 -7.05
N GLU A 79 3.26 4.66 -7.06
CA GLU A 79 4.16 5.39 -6.17
C GLU A 79 4.08 6.91 -6.43
N ILE A 80 4.05 7.34 -7.69
CA ILE A 80 3.87 8.75 -8.05
C ILE A 80 2.56 9.28 -7.47
N LYS A 81 1.46 8.55 -7.66
CA LYS A 81 0.13 8.96 -7.19
C LYS A 81 0.10 9.06 -5.67
N ASP A 82 0.64 8.09 -4.95
CA ASP A 82 0.66 8.14 -3.48
C ASP A 82 1.53 9.29 -2.95
N MET A 83 2.65 9.59 -3.61
CA MET A 83 3.47 10.77 -3.28
C MET A 83 2.72 12.09 -3.57
N GLU A 84 1.97 12.17 -4.67
CA GLU A 84 1.12 13.32 -5.00
C GLU A 84 0.02 13.50 -3.95
N ASP A 85 -0.68 12.43 -3.59
CA ASP A 85 -1.73 12.44 -2.58
C ASP A 85 -1.18 12.83 -1.20
N ARG A 86 0.03 12.36 -0.83
CA ARG A 86 0.74 12.77 0.39
C ARG A 86 1.05 14.26 0.40
N ALA A 87 1.67 14.77 -0.67
CA ALA A 87 1.99 16.19 -0.78
C ALA A 87 0.74 17.07 -0.70
N GLU A 88 -0.35 16.63 -1.34
CA GLU A 88 -1.62 17.35 -1.34
C GLU A 88 -2.29 17.38 0.04
N ARG A 89 -2.23 16.29 0.80
CA ARG A 89 -2.69 16.28 2.20
C ARG A 89 -1.94 17.31 3.04
N ILE A 90 -0.62 17.39 2.89
CA ILE A 90 0.21 18.36 3.62
C ILE A 90 -0.14 19.80 3.21
N ARG A 91 -0.34 20.07 1.91
CA ARG A 91 -0.78 21.39 1.43
C ARG A 91 -2.12 21.81 2.02
N LYS A 92 -3.12 20.93 1.98
CA LYS A 92 -4.44 21.19 2.57
C LYS A 92 -4.36 21.45 4.07
N SER A 93 -3.50 20.70 4.78
CA SER A 93 -3.24 20.97 6.19
C SER A 93 -2.63 22.37 6.38
N LEU A 94 -1.62 22.75 5.60
CA LEU A 94 -0.99 24.08 5.63
C LEU A 94 -2.00 25.21 5.41
N GLU A 95 -2.89 25.06 4.44
CA GLU A 95 -3.91 26.08 4.11
C GLU A 95 -5.00 26.25 5.18
N SER A 96 -5.37 25.16 5.86
CA SER A 96 -6.47 25.16 6.84
C SER A 96 -6.01 25.23 8.29
N GLY A 97 -4.73 24.98 8.55
CA GLY A 97 -4.15 24.87 9.88
C GLY A 97 -3.73 26.20 10.48
N LYS A 98 -3.64 26.22 11.82
CA LYS A 98 -2.95 27.26 12.57
C LYS A 98 -1.68 26.65 13.15
N PHE A 99 -0.61 26.68 12.36
CA PHE A 99 0.70 26.22 12.77
C PHE A 99 1.63 27.39 13.06
N SER A 100 2.66 27.12 13.84
CA SER A 100 3.78 28.04 14.03
C SER A 100 4.60 28.21 12.74
N ASP A 101 5.42 29.26 12.69
CA ASP A 101 6.31 29.52 11.55
C ASP A 101 7.29 28.36 11.30
N GLU A 102 7.76 27.70 12.36
CA GLU A 102 8.66 26.55 12.25
C GLU A 102 7.95 25.33 11.65
N GLU A 103 6.72 25.05 12.09
CA GLU A 103 5.92 23.95 11.55
C GLU A 103 5.57 24.17 10.07
N ASN A 104 5.19 25.41 9.72
CA ASN A 104 4.95 25.78 8.33
C ASN A 104 6.19 25.55 7.45
N ALA A 105 7.36 25.99 7.91
CA ALA A 105 8.62 25.79 7.19
C ALA A 105 8.99 24.31 7.01
N ARG A 106 8.74 23.47 8.03
CA ARG A 106 8.96 22.01 7.95
C ARG A 106 8.01 21.34 6.95
N MET A 107 6.74 21.73 6.95
CA MET A 107 5.75 21.20 6.01
C MET A 107 6.05 21.64 4.57
N ASP A 108 6.43 22.90 4.34
CA ASP A 108 6.89 23.40 3.04
C ASP A 108 8.10 22.62 2.53
N PHE A 109 9.05 22.32 3.41
CA PHE A 109 10.21 21.50 3.05
C PHE A 109 9.80 20.09 2.62
N ALA A 110 8.86 19.47 3.35
CA ALA A 110 8.34 18.14 3.03
C ALA A 110 7.63 18.13 1.65
N ILE A 111 6.79 19.12 1.36
CA ILE A 111 6.13 19.26 0.05
C ILE A 111 7.17 19.36 -1.07
N LYS A 112 8.16 20.26 -0.93
CA LYS A 112 9.23 20.40 -1.93
C LYS A 112 10.07 19.14 -2.11
N ALA A 113 10.27 18.37 -1.04
CA ALA A 113 10.94 17.07 -1.13
C ALA A 113 10.10 16.07 -1.95
N HIS A 114 8.80 15.98 -1.69
CA HIS A 114 7.89 15.13 -2.46
C HIS A 114 7.82 15.55 -3.93
N GLU A 115 7.67 16.83 -4.23
CA GLU A 115 7.62 17.35 -5.62
C GLU A 115 8.89 17.03 -6.41
N ARG A 116 10.07 17.18 -5.78
CA ARG A 116 11.35 16.83 -6.42
C ARG A 116 11.41 15.33 -6.75
N LYS A 117 10.98 14.48 -5.83
CA LYS A 117 10.98 13.04 -6.04
C LYS A 117 9.95 12.62 -7.10
N ILE A 118 8.74 13.18 -7.08
CA ILE A 118 7.71 12.97 -8.12
C ILE A 118 8.27 13.30 -9.50
N LYS A 119 8.96 14.44 -9.64
CA LYS A 119 9.59 14.82 -10.91
C LYS A 119 10.60 13.76 -11.38
N GLN A 120 11.46 13.28 -10.48
CA GLN A 120 12.42 12.22 -10.80
C GLN A 120 11.73 10.92 -11.22
N LEU A 121 10.66 10.52 -10.53
CA LEU A 121 9.91 9.32 -10.86
C LEU A 121 9.20 9.44 -12.22
N LYS A 122 8.66 10.61 -12.55
CA LYS A 122 8.04 10.88 -13.86
C LYS A 122 9.04 10.82 -15.02
N GLU A 123 10.33 11.05 -14.77
CA GLU A 123 11.40 10.89 -15.78
C GLU A 123 11.72 9.41 -16.06
N LEU A 124 11.21 8.48 -15.24
CA LEU A 124 11.38 7.03 -15.42
C LEU A 124 10.21 6.36 -16.17
N LEU A 125 9.07 7.06 -16.33
CA LEU A 125 7.91 6.64 -17.11
C LEU A 125 8.12 6.87 -18.61
#